data_AF-A0A6P8ZMB7-F1
#
_entry.id   AF-A0A6P8ZMB7-F1
#
_cell.length_a   1.000
_cell.length_b   1.000
_cell.length_c   1.000
_cell.angle_alpha   90.00
_cell.angle_beta   90.00
_cell.angle_gamma   90.00
#
_symmetry.space_group_name_H-M   'P 1'
#
loop_
_entity.id
_entity.type
_entity.pdbx_description
1 polymer ?
#
loop_
_entity_poly.entity_id
_entity_poly.type
_entity_poly.pdbx_seq_one_letter_code
_entity_poly.pdbx_strand_id
1 'polypeptide(L)'
;MIQAAEKQHDYLNFSLREVCEDSADLTEMISGLKTEFHKTADRAKKIQILSVLPTSWSREKICQKFDCSVNMVRVTKALVESEGILAVPKPKQGRPLNEETVKSILGFYYADEVSRPMPGQRDYKSGKRVHKQKRLLLCTVNELYSMFCKKYPGKVSFSKFASLRPPECVSAGASGTHSVCVCAIHQNTELMAKGGGIRRKKKKSVSEQDAEVSELDEKDGEAQITFEDCVDMLMCTSKSDDCYMDKCLDCPDPEILRVFLAAHFEELSLDSVMFQQWMNVDRCSLETLVKSIDNYIDDFTDKLLEYKKHNFIAKKQAAALKECKANLKVGEVLTLGDFSENYSFLIQDAIQGFHWNNDQATLHPFVNYFRRTEEAEIEFCTLIVISDELKHNTAAVHAFQERLLKYLEEKIGRKVKKIFYWSDGAAAQYKNRKNVSNVANHQGDFLIVAEWHFFPTSHGKTLCDATAGAAKRSAAEESKRRVDEEPIANPVQLYNYLKGSSKSMDYTFVSKFKIECHNQKYHDRMENATLVPGIRSIHAIIPVSETLVQTKEYSLSSHVKMSDITPQPKAQGSSEAKPKRKRAKKNQSGESNEPESEAEPKRKRAKKNQSSESNEPESEAEPKRKRAKKNQSR
;
A
#
# COMPACT_ATOMS: atom_id res chain seq x y z
N MET A 1 -104.26 -4.01 9.39
CA MET A 1 -103.47 -3.89 8.14
C MET A 1 -102.56 -2.65 8.15
N ILE A 2 -103.06 -1.46 8.50
CA ILE A 2 -102.24 -0.22 8.55
C ILE A 2 -101.03 -0.35 9.51
N GLN A 3 -101.23 -0.85 10.73
CA GLN A 3 -100.14 -1.08 11.70
C GLN A 3 -99.08 -2.12 11.25
N ALA A 4 -99.42 -3.03 10.33
CA ALA A 4 -98.46 -4.00 9.80
C ALA A 4 -97.61 -3.37 8.67
N ALA A 5 -98.21 -2.49 7.86
CA ALA A 5 -97.50 -1.72 6.84
C ALA A 5 -96.55 -0.69 7.46
N GLU A 6 -96.94 -0.05 8.56
CA GLU A 6 -96.08 0.91 9.29
C GLU A 6 -94.84 0.22 9.89
N LYS A 7 -94.98 -0.95 10.53
CA LYS A 7 -93.83 -1.72 11.03
C LYS A 7 -92.87 -2.17 9.93
N GLN A 8 -93.41 -2.54 8.77
CA GLN A 8 -92.59 -2.99 7.63
C GLN A 8 -91.87 -1.82 6.95
N HIS A 9 -92.51 -0.64 6.90
CA HIS A 9 -91.90 0.60 6.45
C HIS A 9 -90.81 1.10 7.42
N ASP A 10 -91.03 0.99 8.74
CA ASP A 10 -90.02 1.34 9.75
C ASP A 10 -88.82 0.39 9.72
N TYR A 11 -89.04 -0.92 9.52
CA TYR A 11 -87.95 -1.90 9.37
C TYR A 11 -87.13 -1.66 8.08
N LEU A 12 -87.79 -1.34 6.97
CA LEU A 12 -87.13 -0.96 5.72
C LEU A 12 -86.31 0.33 5.88
N ASN A 13 -86.84 1.34 6.57
CA ASN A 13 -86.12 2.58 6.83
C ASN A 13 -84.95 2.40 7.81
N PHE A 14 -85.08 1.51 8.79
CA PHE A 14 -83.99 1.15 9.71
C PHE A 14 -82.87 0.41 8.95
N SER A 15 -83.22 -0.59 8.15
CA SER A 15 -82.25 -1.32 7.30
C SER A 15 -81.61 -0.40 6.25
N LEU A 16 -82.36 0.54 5.67
CA LEU A 16 -81.80 1.57 4.77
C LEU A 16 -80.84 2.51 5.48
N ARG A 17 -81.11 2.88 6.74
CA ARG A 17 -80.19 3.68 7.56
C ARG A 17 -78.90 2.92 7.88
N GLU A 18 -78.98 1.67 8.31
CA GLU A 18 -77.79 0.83 8.55
C GLU A 18 -76.94 0.68 7.27
N VAL A 19 -77.57 0.43 6.11
CA VAL A 19 -76.84 0.35 4.83
C VAL A 19 -76.22 1.69 4.43
N CYS A 20 -76.86 2.82 4.75
CA CYS A 20 -76.29 4.15 4.50
C CYS A 20 -75.11 4.45 5.43
N GLU A 21 -75.18 4.05 6.69
CA GLU A 21 -74.11 4.20 7.68
C GLU A 21 -72.90 3.31 7.33
N ASP A 22 -73.11 2.02 7.03
CA ASP A 22 -72.06 1.09 6.58
C ASP A 22 -71.38 1.59 5.29
N SER A 23 -72.14 2.21 4.38
CA SER A 23 -71.60 2.80 3.15
C SER A 23 -70.74 4.04 3.43
N ALA A 24 -71.05 4.82 4.47
CA ALA A 24 -70.24 5.96 4.88
C ALA A 24 -68.91 5.50 5.48
N ASP A 25 -68.95 4.52 6.39
CA ASP A 25 -67.78 3.95 7.07
C ASP A 25 -66.81 3.29 6.07
N LEU A 26 -67.34 2.54 5.10
CA LEU A 26 -66.53 1.95 4.01
C LEU A 26 -65.86 3.03 3.15
N THR A 27 -66.55 4.14 2.90
CA THR A 27 -66.02 5.24 2.10
C THR A 27 -64.90 5.96 2.85
N GLU A 28 -65.06 6.19 4.16
CA GLU A 28 -64.02 6.74 5.02
C GLU A 28 -62.78 5.82 5.04
N MET A 29 -62.96 4.52 5.26
CA MET A 29 -61.85 3.55 5.28
C MET A 29 -61.07 3.52 3.96
N ILE A 30 -61.77 3.51 2.81
CA ILE A 30 -61.13 3.54 1.48
C ILE A 30 -60.37 4.86 1.27
N SER A 31 -60.92 5.99 1.74
CA SER A 31 -60.25 7.29 1.66
C SER A 31 -58.96 7.34 2.50
N GLY A 32 -58.97 6.73 3.69
CA GLY A 32 -57.80 6.59 4.55
C GLY A 32 -56.70 5.74 3.92
N LEU A 33 -57.06 4.57 3.37
CA LEU A 33 -56.12 3.70 2.66
C LEU A 33 -55.51 4.38 1.43
N LYS A 34 -56.31 5.15 0.68
CA LYS A 34 -55.83 5.92 -0.47
C LYS A 34 -54.83 7.00 -0.05
N THR A 35 -55.09 7.68 1.06
CA THR A 35 -54.18 8.70 1.61
C THR A 35 -52.83 8.10 1.99
N GLU A 36 -52.80 6.98 2.71
CA GLU A 36 -51.55 6.30 3.08
C GLU A 36 -50.82 5.67 1.88
N PHE A 37 -51.58 5.22 0.86
CA PHE A 37 -51.00 4.70 -0.39
C PHE A 37 -50.23 5.77 -1.17
N HIS A 38 -50.76 6.99 -1.27
CA HIS A 38 -50.09 8.10 -1.95
C HIS A 38 -48.96 8.71 -1.13
N LYS A 39 -49.06 8.68 0.21
CA LYS A 39 -48.02 9.19 1.12
C LYS A 39 -46.77 8.31 1.17
N THR A 40 -46.92 7.02 0.97
CA THR A 40 -45.80 6.06 1.09
C THR A 40 -45.05 5.89 -0.23
N ALA A 41 -43.71 5.97 -0.23
CA ALA A 41 -42.88 5.66 -1.41
C ALA A 41 -42.48 4.17 -1.51
N ASP A 42 -42.58 3.42 -0.40
CA ASP A 42 -42.21 2.01 -0.33
C ASP A 42 -43.20 1.10 -1.06
N ARG A 43 -42.69 0.36 -2.05
CA ARG A 43 -43.46 -0.58 -2.87
C ARG A 43 -44.03 -1.74 -2.06
N ALA A 44 -43.34 -2.22 -1.02
CA ALA A 44 -43.82 -3.33 -0.20
C ALA A 44 -45.07 -2.93 0.59
N LYS A 45 -45.05 -1.74 1.21
CA LYS A 45 -46.21 -1.16 1.89
C LYS A 45 -47.37 -0.85 0.95
N LYS A 46 -47.11 -0.38 -0.28
CA LYS A 46 -48.15 -0.20 -1.30
C LYS A 46 -48.87 -1.51 -1.64
N ILE A 47 -48.11 -2.60 -1.81
CA ILE A 47 -48.68 -3.93 -2.06
C ILE A 47 -49.48 -4.41 -0.84
N GLN A 48 -48.98 -4.16 0.38
CA GLN A 48 -49.69 -4.50 1.61
C GLN A 48 -51.03 -3.75 1.73
N ILE A 49 -51.07 -2.44 1.43
CA ILE A 49 -52.32 -1.65 1.45
C ILE A 49 -53.33 -2.20 0.45
N LEU A 50 -52.88 -2.52 -0.78
CA LEU A 50 -53.76 -3.07 -1.81
C LEU A 50 -54.27 -4.48 -1.48
N SER A 51 -53.58 -5.23 -0.60
CA SER A 51 -53.99 -6.58 -0.18
C SER A 51 -55.24 -6.61 0.71
N VAL A 52 -55.62 -5.47 1.30
CA VAL A 52 -56.78 -5.32 2.20
C VAL A 52 -58.08 -5.07 1.41
N LEU A 53 -57.98 -4.74 0.12
CA LEU A 53 -59.14 -4.41 -0.70
C LEU A 53 -60.05 -5.64 -0.94
N PRO A 54 -61.36 -5.44 -1.12
CA PRO A 54 -62.29 -6.54 -1.35
C PRO A 54 -61.90 -7.37 -2.58
N THR A 55 -61.88 -8.70 -2.42
CA THR A 55 -61.51 -9.66 -3.48
C THR A 55 -62.42 -9.57 -4.70
N SER A 56 -63.67 -9.12 -4.50
CA SER A 56 -64.69 -8.87 -5.53
C SER A 56 -64.37 -7.73 -6.49
N TRP A 57 -63.41 -6.84 -6.17
CA TRP A 57 -63.07 -5.73 -7.05
C TRP A 57 -62.25 -6.21 -8.25
N SER A 58 -62.63 -5.75 -9.46
CA SER A 58 -61.84 -6.01 -10.66
C SER A 58 -60.47 -5.32 -10.60
N ARG A 59 -59.50 -5.83 -11.37
CA ARG A 59 -58.15 -5.22 -11.43
C ARG A 59 -58.22 -3.77 -11.92
N GLU A 60 -59.08 -3.52 -12.90
CA GLU A 60 -59.32 -2.19 -13.48
C GLU A 60 -59.92 -1.22 -12.46
N LYS A 61 -60.87 -1.68 -11.65
CA LYS A 61 -61.48 -0.87 -10.58
C LYS A 61 -60.44 -0.46 -9.53
N ILE A 62 -59.54 -1.36 -9.14
CA ILE A 62 -58.45 -1.05 -8.19
C ILE A 62 -57.46 -0.05 -8.82
N CYS A 63 -57.05 -0.27 -10.07
CA CYS A 63 -56.16 0.63 -10.79
C CYS A 63 -56.72 2.05 -10.89
N GLN A 64 -58.00 2.19 -11.26
CA GLN A 64 -58.65 3.50 -11.36
C GLN A 64 -58.82 4.19 -9.99
N LYS A 65 -59.16 3.43 -8.93
CA LYS A 65 -59.40 4.02 -7.61
C LYS A 65 -58.10 4.46 -6.90
N PHE A 66 -57.02 3.71 -7.04
CA PHE A 66 -55.73 3.94 -6.36
C PHE A 66 -54.62 4.51 -7.25
N ASP A 67 -54.91 4.74 -8.54
CA ASP A 67 -53.96 5.24 -9.56
C ASP A 67 -52.64 4.44 -9.56
N CYS A 68 -52.76 3.13 -9.75
CA CYS A 68 -51.64 2.19 -9.64
C CYS A 68 -51.54 1.27 -10.87
N SER A 69 -50.31 0.81 -11.15
CA SER A 69 -50.05 -0.04 -12.32
C SER A 69 -50.76 -1.40 -12.24
N VAL A 70 -51.26 -1.89 -13.37
CA VAL A 70 -51.90 -3.21 -13.51
C VAL A 70 -51.00 -4.35 -13.00
N ASN A 71 -49.67 -4.23 -13.21
CA ASN A 71 -48.70 -5.21 -12.73
C ASN A 71 -48.65 -5.29 -11.19
N MET A 72 -48.78 -4.18 -10.49
CA MET A 72 -48.77 -4.15 -9.02
C MET A 72 -50.03 -4.83 -8.45
N VAL A 73 -51.20 -4.58 -9.04
CA VAL A 73 -52.46 -5.23 -8.66
C VAL A 73 -52.41 -6.73 -8.97
N ARG A 74 -51.82 -7.13 -10.11
CA ARG A 74 -51.64 -8.55 -10.46
C ARG A 74 -50.79 -9.28 -9.43
N VAL A 75 -49.63 -8.72 -9.06
CA VAL A 75 -48.75 -9.29 -8.04
C VAL A 75 -49.45 -9.35 -6.68
N THR A 76 -50.21 -8.30 -6.32
CA THR A 76 -50.93 -8.24 -5.05
C THR A 76 -52.01 -9.32 -4.97
N LYS A 77 -52.85 -9.49 -6.00
CA LYS A 77 -53.89 -10.54 -6.01
C LYS A 77 -53.30 -11.94 -5.90
N ALA A 78 -52.24 -12.22 -6.65
CA ALA A 78 -51.54 -13.50 -6.55
C ALA A 78 -50.94 -13.72 -5.14
N LEU A 79 -50.44 -12.66 -4.51
CA LEU A 79 -49.90 -12.72 -3.16
C LEU A 79 -51.02 -12.96 -2.12
N VAL A 80 -52.17 -12.30 -2.26
CA VAL A 80 -53.37 -12.51 -1.42
C VAL A 80 -53.91 -13.93 -1.55
N GLU A 81 -53.93 -14.50 -2.77
CA GLU A 81 -54.32 -15.90 -2.99
C GLU A 81 -53.39 -16.89 -2.26
N SER A 82 -52.09 -16.56 -2.16
CA SER A 82 -51.10 -17.44 -1.54
C SER A 82 -50.89 -17.24 -0.03
N GLU A 83 -50.98 -16.00 0.47
CA GLU A 83 -50.57 -15.60 1.83
C GLU A 83 -51.67 -14.84 2.61
N GLY A 84 -52.82 -14.55 1.99
CA GLY A 84 -53.97 -13.90 2.62
C GLY A 84 -53.92 -12.37 2.65
N ILE A 85 -54.84 -11.77 3.43
CA ILE A 85 -54.95 -10.32 3.62
C ILE A 85 -53.75 -9.82 4.45
N LEU A 86 -53.20 -8.64 4.14
CA LEU A 86 -51.97 -8.05 4.71
C LEU A 86 -50.64 -8.71 4.29
N ALA A 87 -50.63 -9.47 3.19
CA ALA A 87 -49.42 -10.10 2.69
C ALA A 87 -48.34 -9.08 2.27
N VAL A 88 -47.07 -9.41 2.56
CA VAL A 88 -45.90 -8.56 2.29
C VAL A 88 -44.97 -9.29 1.32
N PRO A 89 -44.54 -8.66 0.21
CA PRO A 89 -43.66 -9.33 -0.74
C PRO A 89 -42.31 -9.66 -0.09
N LYS A 90 -41.93 -10.94 -0.12
CA LYS A 90 -40.63 -11.40 0.39
C LYS A 90 -39.49 -10.79 -0.45
N PRO A 91 -38.39 -10.32 0.19
CA PRO A 91 -37.24 -9.81 -0.54
C PRO A 91 -36.60 -10.93 -1.38
N LYS A 92 -36.26 -10.64 -2.63
CA LYS A 92 -35.56 -11.61 -3.51
C LYS A 92 -34.21 -11.97 -2.88
N GLN A 93 -34.07 -13.21 -2.40
CA GLN A 93 -32.77 -13.74 -1.97
C GLN A 93 -31.91 -14.00 -3.21
N GLY A 94 -30.76 -13.31 -3.32
CA GLY A 94 -29.81 -13.54 -4.40
C GLY A 94 -29.15 -14.91 -4.28
N ARG A 95 -28.76 -15.51 -5.41
CA ARG A 95 -27.98 -16.76 -5.42
C ARG A 95 -26.65 -16.55 -4.66
N PRO A 96 -26.26 -17.46 -3.75
CA PRO A 96 -24.95 -17.39 -3.12
C PRO A 96 -23.84 -17.53 -4.18
N LEU A 97 -22.78 -16.74 -4.03
CA LEU A 97 -21.59 -16.85 -4.88
C LEU A 97 -20.82 -18.12 -4.51
N ASN A 98 -20.14 -18.70 -5.50
CA ASN A 98 -19.25 -19.82 -5.27
C ASN A 98 -18.07 -19.39 -4.36
N GLU A 99 -17.69 -20.24 -3.40
CA GLU A 99 -16.67 -19.92 -2.40
C GLU A 99 -15.29 -19.69 -3.01
N GLU A 100 -14.98 -20.37 -4.12
CA GLU A 100 -13.75 -20.19 -4.90
C GLU A 100 -13.65 -18.78 -5.52
N THR A 101 -14.77 -18.23 -5.99
CA THR A 101 -14.83 -16.86 -6.50
C THR A 101 -14.56 -15.85 -5.39
N VAL A 102 -15.07 -16.11 -4.17
CA VAL A 102 -14.81 -15.25 -3.01
C VAL A 102 -13.34 -15.28 -2.61
N LYS A 103 -12.70 -16.47 -2.55
CA LYS A 103 -11.26 -16.59 -2.31
C LYS A 103 -10.45 -15.84 -3.37
N SER A 104 -10.84 -15.94 -4.64
CA SER A 104 -10.18 -15.23 -5.75
C SER A 104 -10.28 -13.71 -5.63
N ILE A 105 -11.45 -13.20 -5.22
CA ILE A 105 -11.67 -11.76 -4.97
C ILE A 105 -10.80 -11.29 -3.79
N LEU A 106 -10.79 -12.04 -2.68
CA LEU A 106 -9.95 -11.71 -1.52
C LEU A 106 -8.46 -11.72 -1.89
N GLY A 107 -7.99 -12.76 -2.58
CA GLY A 107 -6.63 -12.86 -3.09
C GLY A 107 -6.27 -11.70 -4.02
N PHE A 108 -7.23 -11.20 -4.81
CA PHE A 108 -7.03 -10.05 -5.68
C PHE A 108 -6.90 -8.73 -4.89
N TYR A 109 -7.69 -8.55 -3.83
CA TYR A 109 -7.53 -7.40 -2.92
C TYR A 109 -6.18 -7.40 -2.19
N TYR A 110 -5.65 -8.58 -1.82
CA TYR A 110 -4.34 -8.70 -1.18
C TYR A 110 -3.15 -8.71 -2.14
N ALA A 111 -3.37 -8.66 -3.46
CA ALA A 111 -2.28 -8.60 -4.42
C ALA A 111 -1.48 -7.30 -4.29
N ASP A 112 -0.15 -7.40 -4.29
CA ASP A 112 0.76 -6.24 -4.12
C ASP A 112 0.71 -5.27 -5.32
N GLU A 113 0.21 -5.73 -6.48
CA GLU A 113 -0.10 -4.90 -7.65
C GLU A 113 -1.24 -3.90 -7.38
N VAL A 114 -2.13 -4.23 -6.44
CA VAL A 114 -3.41 -3.57 -6.21
C VAL A 114 -3.43 -2.80 -4.89
N SER A 115 -2.86 -3.40 -3.85
CA SER A 115 -2.85 -2.84 -2.51
C SER A 115 -1.46 -2.91 -1.91
N ARG A 116 -1.07 -1.89 -1.16
CA ARG A 116 0.21 -1.87 -0.43
C ARG A 116 -0.02 -1.85 1.07
N PRO A 117 0.71 -2.64 1.87
CA PRO A 117 0.66 -2.49 3.31
C PRO A 117 1.15 -1.11 3.71
N MET A 118 0.43 -0.47 4.64
CA MET A 118 0.87 0.81 5.19
C MET A 118 1.99 0.55 6.22
N PRO A 119 3.08 1.34 6.21
CA PRO A 119 4.25 1.08 7.06
C PRO A 119 4.07 1.57 8.50
N GLY A 120 3.11 2.46 8.77
CA GLY A 120 3.01 3.13 10.05
C GLY A 120 2.53 2.22 11.18
N GLN A 121 3.12 2.42 12.37
CA GLN A 121 2.66 1.78 13.60
C GLN A 121 1.21 2.16 13.94
N ARG A 122 0.66 3.27 13.45
CA ARG A 122 -0.74 3.66 13.70
C ARG A 122 -1.70 3.19 12.60
N ASP A 123 -1.21 2.54 11.55
CA ASP A 123 -1.99 2.19 10.37
C ASP A 123 -2.62 0.79 10.48
N TYR A 124 -3.53 0.60 11.42
CA TYR A 124 -4.23 -0.67 11.59
C TYR A 124 -5.73 -0.50 11.79
N LYS A 125 -6.46 -1.60 11.57
CA LYS A 125 -7.89 -1.65 11.84
C LYS A 125 -8.20 -2.79 12.81
N SER A 126 -8.97 -2.47 13.83
CA SER A 126 -9.46 -3.40 14.83
C SER A 126 -10.76 -4.02 14.32
N GLY A 127 -10.77 -5.33 14.08
CA GLY A 127 -11.99 -6.08 13.72
C GLY A 127 -12.11 -7.33 14.59
N LYS A 128 -13.30 -7.59 15.18
CA LYS A 128 -13.64 -8.78 15.99
C LYS A 128 -12.44 -9.45 16.71
N ARG A 129 -11.75 -8.68 17.58
CA ARG A 129 -10.61 -9.10 18.43
C ARG A 129 -9.26 -9.38 17.74
N VAL A 130 -9.09 -9.07 16.45
CA VAL A 130 -7.79 -9.17 15.76
C VAL A 130 -7.44 -7.81 15.13
N HIS A 131 -6.25 -7.31 15.42
CA HIS A 131 -5.69 -6.13 14.76
C HIS A 131 -5.00 -6.55 13.46
N LYS A 132 -5.47 -6.03 12.32
CA LYS A 132 -4.84 -6.24 11.02
C LYS A 132 -4.27 -4.92 10.49
N GLN A 133 -3.09 -4.98 9.89
CA GLN A 133 -2.46 -3.81 9.27
C GLN A 133 -3.31 -3.31 8.10
N LYS A 134 -3.49 -1.99 8.00
CA LYS A 134 -4.19 -1.37 6.87
C LYS A 134 -3.39 -1.62 5.60
N ARG A 135 -4.09 -1.93 4.51
CA ARG A 135 -3.55 -1.92 3.15
C ARG A 135 -4.19 -0.77 2.39
N LEU A 136 -3.37 0.09 1.80
CA LEU A 136 -3.84 1.17 0.96
C LEU A 136 -4.08 0.63 -0.45
N LEU A 137 -5.29 0.79 -0.97
CA LEU A 137 -5.59 0.49 -2.37
C LEU A 137 -4.97 1.56 -3.26
N LEU A 138 -4.19 1.12 -4.26
CA LEU A 138 -3.51 2.01 -5.21
C LEU A 138 -4.43 2.57 -6.29
N CYS A 139 -5.61 1.97 -6.45
CA CYS A 139 -6.62 2.34 -7.42
C CYS A 139 -8.01 2.38 -6.76
N THR A 140 -8.96 3.01 -7.45
CA THR A 140 -10.35 3.04 -7.00
C THR A 140 -10.98 1.65 -7.07
N VAL A 141 -12.04 1.41 -6.28
CA VAL A 141 -12.72 0.11 -6.28
C VAL A 141 -13.32 -0.21 -7.66
N ASN A 142 -13.72 0.81 -8.43
CA ASN A 142 -14.23 0.68 -9.81
C ASN A 142 -13.14 0.20 -10.78
N GLU A 143 -11.97 0.83 -10.75
CA GLU A 143 -10.82 0.42 -11.56
C GLU A 143 -10.37 -0.99 -11.19
N LEU A 144 -10.38 -1.30 -9.89
CA LEU A 144 -10.01 -2.60 -9.39
C LEU A 144 -10.94 -3.70 -9.90
N TYR A 145 -12.25 -3.45 -9.84
CA TYR A 145 -13.25 -4.36 -10.40
C TYR A 145 -13.04 -4.57 -11.90
N SER A 146 -12.72 -3.50 -12.64
CA SER A 146 -12.42 -3.60 -14.08
C SER A 146 -11.18 -4.48 -14.34
N MET A 147 -10.14 -4.35 -13.51
CA MET A 147 -8.97 -5.23 -13.59
C MET A 147 -9.29 -6.68 -13.23
N PHE A 148 -10.17 -6.89 -12.24
CA PHE A 148 -10.64 -8.21 -11.85
C PHE A 148 -11.41 -8.89 -12.99
N CYS A 149 -12.36 -8.20 -13.62
CA CYS A 149 -13.13 -8.72 -14.74
C CYS A 149 -12.26 -9.07 -15.96
N LYS A 150 -11.19 -8.31 -16.22
CA LYS A 150 -10.22 -8.62 -17.28
C LYS A 150 -9.41 -9.90 -16.98
N LYS A 151 -9.08 -10.13 -15.71
CA LYS A 151 -8.25 -11.25 -15.27
C LYS A 151 -9.04 -12.53 -15.01
N TYR A 152 -10.29 -12.38 -14.61
CA TYR A 152 -11.23 -13.46 -14.33
C TYR A 152 -12.57 -13.15 -15.02
N PRO A 153 -12.83 -13.71 -16.22
CA PRO A 153 -14.11 -13.55 -16.88
C PRO A 153 -15.20 -14.33 -16.12
N GLY A 154 -15.81 -13.69 -15.12
CA GLY A 154 -16.84 -14.28 -14.27
C GLY A 154 -17.96 -13.27 -13.96
N LYS A 155 -19.20 -13.77 -13.77
CA LYS A 155 -20.39 -12.98 -13.47
C LYS A 155 -20.44 -12.54 -11.98
N VAL A 156 -19.50 -11.71 -11.55
CA VAL A 156 -19.56 -11.03 -10.23
C VAL A 156 -20.05 -9.61 -10.48
N SER A 157 -21.07 -9.14 -9.75
CA SER A 157 -21.50 -7.74 -9.86
C SER A 157 -20.60 -6.81 -9.05
N PHE A 158 -20.46 -5.56 -9.51
CA PHE A 158 -19.66 -4.53 -8.83
C PHE A 158 -20.04 -4.35 -7.35
N SER A 159 -21.34 -4.25 -7.05
CA SER A 159 -21.81 -4.08 -5.67
C SER A 159 -21.39 -5.25 -4.76
N LYS A 160 -21.40 -6.48 -5.29
CA LYS A 160 -21.00 -7.66 -4.53
C LYS A 160 -19.48 -7.69 -4.35
N PHE A 161 -18.71 -7.34 -5.38
CA PHE A 161 -17.25 -7.18 -5.29
C PHE A 161 -16.86 -6.13 -4.24
N ALA A 162 -17.48 -4.96 -4.26
CA ALA A 162 -17.24 -3.89 -3.29
C ALA A 162 -17.65 -4.29 -1.86
N SER A 163 -18.71 -5.08 -1.69
CA SER A 163 -19.14 -5.60 -0.38
C SER A 163 -18.20 -6.66 0.20
N LEU A 164 -17.49 -7.41 -0.66
CA LEU A 164 -16.51 -8.42 -0.27
C LEU A 164 -15.13 -7.82 0.03
N ARG A 165 -14.98 -6.49 -0.05
CA ARG A 165 -13.75 -5.80 0.30
C ARG A 165 -13.39 -6.04 1.77
N PRO A 166 -12.19 -6.57 2.05
CA PRO A 166 -11.70 -6.69 3.43
C PRO A 166 -11.70 -5.33 4.13
N PRO A 167 -12.16 -5.23 5.39
CA PRO A 167 -12.24 -3.96 6.09
C PRO A 167 -10.89 -3.26 6.25
N GLU A 168 -9.78 -4.00 6.26
CA GLU A 168 -8.39 -3.52 6.31
C GLU A 168 -7.89 -2.90 4.98
N CYS A 169 -8.55 -3.16 3.85
CA CYS A 169 -8.21 -2.55 2.57
C CYS A 169 -8.91 -1.18 2.45
N VAL A 170 -8.14 -0.10 2.65
CA VAL A 170 -8.64 1.27 2.72
C VAL A 170 -8.35 1.99 1.40
N SER A 171 -9.33 2.75 0.90
CA SER A 171 -9.18 3.61 -0.28
C SER A 171 -8.40 4.88 0.06
N ALA A 172 -7.70 5.46 -0.92
CA ALA A 172 -7.09 6.78 -0.79
C ALA A 172 -8.18 7.84 -0.47
N GLY A 173 -8.00 8.58 0.62
CA GLY A 173 -8.90 9.64 1.09
C GLY A 173 -9.50 9.45 2.49
N ALA A 174 -9.33 8.28 3.12
CA ALA A 174 -9.71 8.11 4.53
C ALA A 174 -8.73 8.83 5.48
N SER A 175 -9.18 9.30 6.64
CA SER A 175 -8.30 9.95 7.61
C SER A 175 -7.07 9.08 7.94
N GLY A 176 -5.87 9.62 7.71
CA GLY A 176 -4.59 8.94 7.84
C GLY A 176 -4.06 8.24 6.57
N THR A 177 -4.77 8.26 5.43
CA THR A 177 -4.28 7.69 4.17
C THR A 177 -3.48 8.71 3.37
N HIS A 178 -2.29 9.07 3.85
CA HIS A 178 -1.31 9.73 3.00
C HIS A 178 -0.59 8.66 2.17
N SER A 179 -0.49 8.85 0.86
CA SER A 179 0.34 8.00 -0.01
C SER A 179 1.82 8.33 0.24
N VAL A 180 2.40 7.72 1.28
CA VAL A 180 3.79 7.98 1.72
C VAL A 180 4.75 6.95 1.12
N CYS A 181 6.00 7.37 0.92
CA CYS A 181 7.09 6.63 0.25
C CYS A 181 6.67 6.08 -1.13
N VAL A 182 6.31 7.02 -2.01
CA VAL A 182 6.21 6.83 -3.46
C VAL A 182 7.61 6.81 -4.08
N CYS A 183 7.74 6.21 -5.27
CA CYS A 183 9.00 6.19 -6.00
C CYS A 183 9.29 7.59 -6.56
N ALA A 184 10.45 8.17 -6.23
CA ALA A 184 10.85 9.48 -6.70
C ALA A 184 10.96 9.55 -8.23
N ILE A 185 11.42 8.48 -8.89
CA ILE A 185 11.48 8.41 -10.36
C ILE A 185 10.07 8.53 -10.96
N HIS A 186 9.13 7.70 -10.51
CA HIS A 186 7.75 7.75 -11.01
C HIS A 186 7.07 9.10 -10.70
N GLN A 187 7.22 9.59 -9.47
CA GLN A 187 6.55 10.81 -9.02
C GLN A 187 7.12 12.05 -9.68
N ASN A 188 8.45 12.18 -9.81
CA ASN A 188 9.07 13.34 -10.44
C ASN A 188 8.73 13.41 -11.92
N THR A 189 8.82 12.30 -12.67
CA THR A 189 8.45 12.28 -14.08
C THR A 189 6.96 12.63 -14.27
N GLU A 190 6.09 12.21 -13.34
CA GLU A 190 4.67 12.60 -13.38
C GLU A 190 4.42 14.07 -13.03
N LEU A 191 5.15 14.63 -12.06
CA LEU A 191 5.04 16.05 -11.72
C LEU A 191 5.57 16.94 -12.86
N MET A 192 6.64 16.52 -13.54
CA MET A 192 7.15 17.20 -14.74
C MET A 192 6.12 17.18 -15.87
N ALA A 193 5.51 16.02 -16.14
CA ALA A 193 4.47 15.91 -17.16
C ALA A 193 3.27 16.83 -16.86
N LYS A 194 2.82 16.86 -15.59
CA LYS A 194 1.73 17.76 -15.17
C LYS A 194 2.06 19.24 -15.32
N GLY A 195 3.29 19.64 -14.95
CA GLY A 195 3.72 21.03 -15.11
C GLY A 195 3.79 21.47 -16.57
N GLY A 196 4.18 20.56 -17.47
CA GLY A 196 4.18 20.79 -18.92
C GLY A 196 2.85 20.55 -19.63
N GLY A 197 1.73 20.41 -18.92
CA GLY A 197 0.41 20.21 -19.53
C GLY A 197 0.16 18.83 -20.16
N ILE A 198 1.11 17.89 -20.06
CA ILE A 198 1.02 16.53 -20.62
C ILE A 198 0.10 15.68 -19.74
N ARG A 199 -1.06 15.30 -20.28
CA ARG A 199 -2.08 14.54 -19.53
C ARG A 199 -1.87 13.03 -19.63
N ARG A 200 -2.42 12.25 -18.71
CA ARG A 200 -2.53 10.79 -18.88
C ARG A 200 -3.79 10.44 -19.65
N LYS A 201 -3.73 9.38 -20.47
CA LYS A 201 -4.94 8.79 -21.06
C LYS A 201 -5.93 8.44 -19.95
N LYS A 202 -7.12 9.03 -19.96
CA LYS A 202 -8.25 8.51 -19.15
C LYS A 202 -8.48 7.07 -19.61
N LYS A 203 -8.30 6.09 -18.73
CA LYS A 203 -8.69 4.70 -19.04
C LYS A 203 -10.18 4.70 -19.34
N LYS A 204 -10.57 4.42 -20.59
CA LYS A 204 -11.98 4.18 -20.94
C LYS A 204 -12.53 3.13 -19.97
N SER A 205 -13.41 3.56 -19.07
CA SER A 205 -14.37 2.68 -18.42
C SER A 205 -15.23 2.14 -19.55
N VAL A 206 -15.08 0.84 -19.85
CA VAL A 206 -16.01 0.15 -20.74
C VAL A 206 -17.30 -0.05 -19.96
N SER A 207 -18.20 0.92 -20.11
CA SER A 207 -19.64 0.68 -20.12
C SER A 207 -20.12 1.27 -21.44
N GLU A 208 -20.08 0.46 -22.50
CA GLU A 208 -20.96 0.70 -23.64
C GLU A 208 -22.39 0.56 -23.12
N GLN A 209 -23.25 1.51 -23.49
CA GLN A 209 -24.60 1.77 -22.96
C GLN A 209 -24.59 2.68 -21.72
N ASP A 210 -24.27 3.94 -21.96
CA ASP A 210 -25.11 5.11 -21.61
C ASP A 210 -24.34 6.36 -22.08
N ALA A 211 -24.30 6.52 -23.40
CA ALA A 211 -23.87 7.76 -24.02
C ALA A 211 -25.09 8.66 -24.21
N GLU A 212 -25.55 9.27 -23.12
CA GLU A 212 -26.20 10.58 -23.18
C GLU A 212 -25.21 11.59 -22.58
N VAL A 213 -24.37 12.09 -23.49
CA VAL A 213 -24.00 13.50 -23.63
C VAL A 213 -24.14 14.34 -22.34
N SER A 214 -23.03 14.46 -21.60
CA SER A 214 -22.71 15.72 -20.92
C SER A 214 -21.65 16.45 -21.73
N GLU A 215 -22.12 17.10 -22.80
CA GLU A 215 -21.42 18.10 -23.62
C GLU A 215 -21.10 19.35 -22.77
N LEU A 216 -20.14 19.27 -21.86
CA LEU A 216 -19.52 20.44 -21.25
C LEU A 216 -18.09 20.06 -20.82
N ASP A 217 -17.22 19.81 -21.80
CA ASP A 217 -15.75 19.94 -21.71
C ASP A 217 -15.09 19.77 -23.11
N GLU A 218 -15.83 20.01 -24.21
CA GLU A 218 -15.30 20.13 -25.58
C GLU A 218 -15.19 21.61 -25.98
N LYS A 219 -14.46 22.39 -25.18
CA LYS A 219 -13.88 23.64 -25.65
C LYS A 219 -12.37 23.47 -25.53
N ASP A 220 -11.79 23.13 -26.67
CA ASP A 220 -10.41 23.37 -27.14
C ASP A 220 -9.97 22.14 -27.93
N GLY A 221 -10.21 22.21 -29.25
CA GLY A 221 -9.90 21.18 -30.24
C GLY A 221 -8.40 21.10 -30.55
N GLU A 222 -7.57 21.01 -29.52
CA GLU A 222 -6.13 20.78 -29.66
C GLU A 222 -5.81 19.31 -29.39
N ALA A 223 -4.96 18.73 -30.23
CA ALA A 223 -4.49 17.36 -30.07
C ALA A 223 -3.68 17.25 -28.76
N GLN A 224 -4.33 16.87 -27.66
CA GLN A 224 -3.69 16.79 -26.35
C GLN A 224 -2.66 15.65 -26.33
N ILE A 225 -1.38 15.99 -26.20
CA ILE A 225 -0.30 15.02 -26.00
C ILE A 225 -0.53 14.28 -24.69
N THR A 226 -0.42 12.95 -24.75
CA THR A 226 -0.49 12.14 -23.56
C THR A 226 0.87 11.60 -23.12
N PHE A 227 1.01 11.38 -21.81
CA PHE A 227 2.21 10.80 -21.22
C PHE A 227 2.58 9.44 -21.84
N GLU A 228 1.56 8.63 -22.13
CA GLU A 228 1.75 7.34 -22.79
C GLU A 228 2.26 7.49 -24.23
N ASP A 229 1.85 8.54 -24.95
CA ASP A 229 2.36 8.80 -26.31
C ASP A 229 3.84 9.16 -26.26
N CYS A 230 4.27 10.02 -25.31
CA CYS A 230 5.69 10.36 -25.16
C CYS A 230 6.56 9.14 -24.86
N VAL A 231 6.08 8.22 -24.02
CA VAL A 231 6.80 6.96 -23.73
C VAL A 231 6.83 6.07 -24.96
N ASP A 232 5.74 5.99 -25.71
CA ASP A 232 5.63 5.15 -26.90
C ASP A 232 6.48 5.66 -28.07
N MET A 233 6.69 6.98 -28.19
CA MET A 233 7.62 7.59 -29.15
C MET A 233 9.09 7.20 -28.93
N LEU A 234 9.46 6.75 -27.72
CA LEU A 234 10.82 6.29 -27.39
C LEU A 234 11.03 4.79 -27.68
N MET A 235 10.08 4.12 -28.33
CA MET A 235 10.09 2.68 -28.56
C MET A 235 9.56 2.30 -29.94
N CYS A 236 9.92 1.11 -30.39
CA CYS A 236 9.34 0.52 -31.61
C CYS A 236 7.84 0.23 -31.43
N THR A 237 7.11 0.20 -32.54
CA THR A 237 5.68 -0.19 -32.57
C THR A 237 5.48 -1.60 -31.99
N SER A 238 6.35 -2.55 -32.33
CA SER A 238 6.43 -3.87 -31.70
C SER A 238 7.37 -3.80 -30.48
N LYS A 239 6.80 -3.58 -29.31
CA LYS A 239 7.55 -3.38 -28.06
C LYS A 239 8.20 -4.69 -27.58
N SER A 240 9.52 -4.77 -27.66
CA SER A 240 10.32 -5.89 -27.11
C SER A 240 10.87 -5.54 -25.72
N ASP A 241 11.34 -6.54 -24.97
CA ASP A 241 12.01 -6.32 -23.68
C ASP A 241 13.29 -5.46 -23.85
N ASP A 242 13.97 -5.55 -24.99
CA ASP A 242 15.16 -4.75 -25.30
C ASP A 242 14.84 -3.28 -25.61
N CYS A 243 13.63 -2.98 -26.11
CA CYS A 243 13.16 -1.59 -26.29
C CYS A 243 13.04 -0.85 -24.95
N TYR A 244 12.58 -1.54 -23.90
CA TYR A 244 12.46 -0.97 -22.56
C TYR A 244 13.80 -0.81 -21.83
N MET A 245 14.81 -1.59 -22.23
CA MET A 245 16.12 -1.65 -21.57
C MET A 245 17.21 -0.81 -22.26
N ASP A 246 16.84 -0.09 -23.33
CA ASP A 246 17.71 0.73 -24.19
C ASP A 246 18.77 -0.10 -24.92
N LYS A 247 18.39 -1.29 -25.40
CA LYS A 247 19.26 -2.23 -26.12
C LYS A 247 18.82 -2.51 -27.56
N CYS A 248 17.62 -2.07 -27.94
CA CYS A 248 17.11 -2.21 -29.29
C CYS A 248 17.78 -1.18 -30.20
N LEU A 249 18.36 -1.64 -31.31
CA LEU A 249 18.99 -0.77 -32.32
C LEU A 249 17.98 -0.08 -33.23
N ASP A 250 16.75 -0.61 -33.30
CA ASP A 250 15.67 -0.10 -34.15
C ASP A 250 14.77 0.92 -33.41
N CYS A 251 15.04 1.19 -32.13
CA CYS A 251 14.26 2.18 -31.38
C CYS A 251 14.45 3.57 -32.00
N PRO A 252 13.38 4.39 -32.07
CA PRO A 252 13.49 5.78 -32.49
C PRO A 252 14.51 6.55 -31.65
N ASP A 253 15.23 7.47 -32.29
CA ASP A 253 16.13 8.38 -31.59
C ASP A 253 15.32 9.27 -30.62
N PRO A 254 15.72 9.41 -29.34
CA PRO A 254 15.10 10.35 -28.41
C PRO A 254 14.95 11.78 -28.95
N GLU A 255 15.78 12.18 -29.92
CA GLU A 255 15.66 13.48 -30.60
C GLU A 255 14.31 13.68 -31.29
N ILE A 256 13.66 12.59 -31.77
CA ILE A 256 12.33 12.66 -32.36
C ILE A 256 11.31 13.16 -31.33
N LEU A 257 11.42 12.70 -30.07
CA LEU A 257 10.57 13.18 -28.98
C LEU A 257 10.87 14.65 -28.66
N ARG A 258 12.15 15.05 -28.65
CA ARG A 258 12.55 16.44 -28.38
C ARG A 258 11.93 17.41 -29.39
N VAL A 259 12.07 17.11 -30.68
CA VAL A 259 11.50 17.92 -31.77
C VAL A 259 9.98 17.97 -31.68
N PHE A 260 9.32 16.85 -31.38
CA PHE A 260 7.87 16.80 -31.22
C PHE A 260 7.39 17.66 -30.05
N LEU A 261 8.07 17.59 -28.90
CA LEU A 261 7.74 18.43 -27.74
C LEU A 261 8.01 19.91 -28.00
N ALA A 262 9.11 20.25 -28.69
CA ALA A 262 9.43 21.62 -29.05
C ALA A 262 8.33 22.25 -29.92
N ALA A 263 7.90 21.55 -30.97
CA ALA A 263 6.80 22.00 -31.82
C ALA A 263 5.49 22.19 -31.04
N HIS A 264 5.17 21.29 -30.12
CA HIS A 264 3.97 21.40 -29.29
C HIS A 264 4.02 22.59 -28.33
N PHE A 265 5.16 22.84 -27.69
CA PHE A 265 5.29 23.96 -26.76
C PHE A 265 5.35 25.31 -27.48
N GLU A 266 5.84 25.34 -28.72
CA GLU A 266 5.80 26.51 -29.60
C GLU A 266 4.36 26.85 -30.01
N GLU A 267 3.53 25.85 -30.38
CA GLU A 267 2.10 26.04 -30.63
C GLU A 267 1.36 26.63 -29.42
N LEU A 268 1.73 26.19 -28.20
CA LEU A 268 1.17 26.70 -26.95
C LEU A 268 1.72 28.07 -26.52
N SER A 269 2.69 28.64 -27.26
CA SER A 269 3.32 29.94 -26.96
C SER A 269 3.82 30.06 -25.51
N LEU A 270 4.39 28.98 -24.98
CA LEU A 270 5.01 28.98 -23.65
C LEU A 270 6.47 29.44 -23.75
N ASP A 271 7.00 30.09 -22.71
CA ASP A 271 8.44 30.44 -22.61
C ASP A 271 9.16 29.60 -21.55
N SER A 272 8.41 29.17 -20.53
CA SER A 272 8.94 28.42 -19.40
C SER A 272 7.89 27.50 -18.80
N VAL A 273 8.34 26.41 -18.20
CA VAL A 273 7.49 25.42 -17.54
C VAL A 273 7.76 25.47 -16.04
N MET A 274 6.69 25.66 -15.26
CA MET A 274 6.73 25.58 -13.80
C MET A 274 6.25 24.20 -13.35
N PHE A 275 7.07 23.48 -12.57
CA PHE A 275 6.72 22.16 -12.05
C PHE A 275 7.35 21.90 -10.68
N GLN A 276 6.83 20.90 -9.97
CA GLN A 276 7.37 20.48 -8.68
C GLN A 276 8.26 19.25 -8.84
N GLN A 277 9.34 19.15 -8.07
CA GLN A 277 10.24 18.01 -8.11
C GLN A 277 10.77 17.67 -6.72
N TRP A 278 10.86 16.38 -6.41
CA TRP A 278 11.55 15.90 -5.21
C TRP A 278 13.07 15.91 -5.44
N MET A 279 13.79 16.62 -4.60
CA MET A 279 15.25 16.74 -4.60
C MET A 279 15.86 15.93 -3.46
N ASN A 280 16.90 15.15 -3.76
CA ASN A 280 17.66 14.38 -2.77
C ASN A 280 18.96 15.13 -2.41
N VAL A 281 18.87 16.21 -1.64
CA VAL A 281 20.02 16.99 -1.18
C VAL A 281 20.08 16.95 0.35
N ASP A 282 20.82 16.00 0.93
CA ASP A 282 20.96 15.67 2.39
C ASP A 282 19.64 15.42 3.17
N ARG A 283 18.56 16.14 2.87
CA ARG A 283 17.17 15.94 3.25
C ARG A 283 16.30 16.00 1.99
N CYS A 284 15.29 15.13 1.91
CA CYS A 284 14.37 15.15 0.77
C CYS A 284 13.40 16.34 0.88
N SER A 285 13.49 17.28 -0.07
CA SER A 285 12.60 18.45 -0.19
C SER A 285 11.78 18.36 -1.48
N LEU A 286 10.55 18.88 -1.44
CA LEU A 286 9.74 19.13 -2.63
C LEU A 286 9.94 20.59 -3.01
N GLU A 287 10.51 20.84 -4.19
CA GLU A 287 10.85 22.18 -4.65
C GLU A 287 10.06 22.50 -5.93
N THR A 288 9.62 23.76 -6.06
CA THR A 288 9.03 24.27 -7.29
C THR A 288 10.14 24.84 -8.16
N LEU A 289 10.29 24.30 -9.36
CA LEU A 289 11.28 24.72 -10.35
C LEU A 289 10.57 25.42 -11.51
N VAL A 290 11.25 26.43 -12.07
CA VAL A 290 10.88 27.09 -13.32
C VAL A 290 12.06 26.88 -14.27
N LYS A 291 11.81 26.28 -15.43
CA LYS A 291 12.84 26.03 -16.45
C LYS A 291 12.37 26.58 -17.79
N SER A 292 13.31 27.04 -18.62
CA SER A 292 13.02 27.31 -20.03
C SER A 292 12.59 26.02 -20.73
N ILE A 293 11.87 26.15 -21.85
CA ILE A 293 11.36 25.00 -22.60
C ILE A 293 12.48 24.05 -23.02
N ASP A 294 13.58 24.54 -23.59
CA ASP A 294 14.68 23.68 -24.06
C ASP A 294 15.23 22.81 -22.92
N ASN A 295 15.54 23.45 -21.78
CA ASN A 295 16.04 22.75 -20.60
C ASN A 295 15.00 21.78 -20.02
N TYR A 296 13.71 22.14 -20.06
CA TYR A 296 12.63 21.26 -19.63
C TYR A 296 12.50 20.03 -20.54
N ILE A 297 12.56 20.19 -21.86
CA ILE A 297 12.44 19.10 -22.84
C ILE A 297 13.59 18.10 -22.65
N ASP A 298 14.82 18.59 -22.51
CA ASP A 298 15.99 17.74 -22.28
C ASP A 298 15.85 16.94 -20.99
N ASP A 299 15.60 17.63 -19.87
CA ASP A 299 15.44 16.98 -18.57
C ASP A 299 14.26 16.00 -18.56
N PHE A 300 13.14 16.35 -19.21
CA PHE A 300 11.96 15.51 -19.27
C PHE A 300 12.21 14.26 -20.11
N THR A 301 12.89 14.38 -21.24
CA THR A 301 13.27 13.26 -22.12
C THR A 301 14.20 12.29 -21.39
N ASP A 302 15.22 12.80 -20.70
CA ASP A 302 16.14 11.98 -19.91
C ASP A 302 15.41 11.27 -18.75
N LYS A 303 14.49 11.98 -18.08
CA LYS A 303 13.64 11.41 -17.02
C LYS A 303 12.65 10.39 -17.55
N LEU A 304 12.17 10.52 -18.78
CA LEU A 304 11.31 9.54 -19.44
C LEU A 304 12.07 8.26 -19.79
N LEU A 305 13.32 8.36 -20.26
CA LEU A 305 14.18 7.21 -20.49
C LEU A 305 14.45 6.44 -19.19
N GLU A 306 14.80 7.14 -18.11
CA GLU A 306 14.98 6.54 -16.77
C GLU A 306 13.68 5.88 -16.28
N TYR A 307 12.55 6.59 -16.41
CA TYR A 307 11.22 6.10 -16.04
C TYR A 307 10.83 4.83 -16.79
N LYS A 308 11.00 4.81 -18.13
CA LYS A 308 10.65 3.68 -19.01
C LYS A 308 11.29 2.39 -18.50
N LYS A 309 12.61 2.42 -18.32
CA LYS A 309 13.40 1.29 -17.84
C LYS A 309 13.03 0.87 -16.42
N HIS A 310 12.94 1.83 -15.51
CA HIS A 310 12.63 1.56 -14.10
C HIS A 310 11.22 0.96 -13.92
N ASN A 311 10.21 1.50 -14.61
CA ASN A 311 8.83 1.01 -14.58
C ASN A 311 8.73 -0.42 -15.15
N PHE A 312 9.44 -0.68 -16.25
CA PHE A 312 9.49 -2.02 -16.85
C PHE A 312 10.10 -3.05 -15.88
N ILE A 313 11.25 -2.75 -15.26
CA ILE A 313 11.89 -3.64 -14.28
C ILE A 313 10.97 -3.86 -13.07
N ALA A 314 10.30 -2.81 -12.57
CA ALA A 314 9.35 -2.94 -11.45
C ALA A 314 8.21 -3.92 -11.77
N LYS A 315 7.63 -3.84 -12.97
CA LYS A 315 6.58 -4.77 -13.42
C LYS A 315 7.09 -6.19 -13.58
N LYS A 316 8.25 -6.37 -14.22
CA LYS A 316 8.87 -7.70 -14.43
C LYS A 316 9.25 -8.36 -13.11
N GLN A 317 9.73 -7.60 -12.12
CA GLN A 317 10.06 -8.13 -10.81
C GLN A 317 8.83 -8.52 -9.98
N ALA A 318 7.77 -7.70 -10.02
CA ALA A 318 6.51 -8.06 -9.37
C ALA A 318 5.91 -9.35 -9.98
N ALA A 319 5.95 -9.47 -11.31
CA ALA A 319 5.53 -10.68 -12.02
C ALA A 319 6.39 -11.90 -11.63
N ALA A 320 7.71 -11.73 -11.59
CA ALA A 320 8.65 -12.79 -11.21
C ALA A 320 8.45 -13.28 -9.77
N LEU A 321 8.21 -12.38 -8.81
CA LEU A 321 7.91 -12.77 -7.43
C LEU A 321 6.62 -13.61 -7.36
N LYS A 322 5.59 -13.17 -8.10
CA LYS A 322 4.29 -13.85 -8.14
C LYS A 322 4.39 -15.23 -8.78
N GLU A 323 5.15 -15.36 -9.87
CA GLU A 323 5.41 -16.64 -10.54
C GLU A 323 6.23 -17.57 -9.64
N CYS A 324 7.31 -17.07 -9.02
CA CYS A 324 8.14 -17.81 -8.09
C CYS A 324 7.28 -18.36 -6.93
N LYS A 325 6.42 -17.51 -6.34
CA LYS A 325 5.48 -17.94 -5.29
C LYS A 325 4.51 -19.02 -5.79
N ALA A 326 3.90 -18.85 -6.96
CA ALA A 326 2.92 -19.81 -7.50
C ALA A 326 3.54 -21.19 -7.80
N ASN A 327 4.79 -21.20 -8.27
CA ASN A 327 5.50 -22.39 -8.72
C ASN A 327 6.41 -23.03 -7.65
N LEU A 328 6.32 -22.59 -6.38
CA LEU A 328 7.09 -23.13 -5.26
C LEU A 328 6.85 -24.64 -5.09
N LYS A 329 7.93 -25.43 -5.17
CA LYS A 329 7.90 -26.88 -4.97
C LYS A 329 8.13 -27.27 -3.51
N VAL A 330 7.86 -28.53 -3.22
CA VAL A 330 8.17 -29.11 -1.91
C VAL A 330 9.68 -29.09 -1.65
N GLY A 331 10.08 -28.52 -0.52
CA GLY A 331 11.50 -28.34 -0.15
C GLY A 331 12.10 -27.03 -0.68
N GLU A 332 11.34 -26.23 -1.41
CA GLU A 332 11.70 -24.86 -1.78
C GLU A 332 11.03 -23.85 -0.84
N VAL A 333 11.73 -22.78 -0.51
CA VAL A 333 11.23 -21.69 0.34
C VAL A 333 11.47 -20.36 -0.35
N LEU A 334 10.47 -19.49 -0.37
CA LEU A 334 10.63 -18.09 -0.77
C LEU A 334 10.66 -17.22 0.48
N THR A 335 11.75 -16.50 0.69
CA THR A 335 11.96 -15.66 1.87
C THR A 335 12.05 -14.19 1.45
N LEU A 336 11.11 -13.38 1.93
CA LEU A 336 11.22 -11.93 1.91
C LEU A 336 11.97 -11.48 3.17
N GLY A 337 12.92 -10.57 3.02
CA GLY A 337 13.65 -9.98 4.15
C GLY A 337 13.88 -8.49 3.96
N ASP A 338 13.67 -7.72 5.02
CA ASP A 338 13.93 -6.28 5.04
C ASP A 338 14.33 -5.83 6.45
N PHE A 339 15.10 -4.74 6.55
CA PHE A 339 15.32 -4.09 7.84
C PHE A 339 14.14 -3.16 8.12
N SER A 340 13.51 -3.36 9.27
CA SER A 340 12.63 -2.32 9.78
C SER A 340 13.45 -1.20 10.40
N GLU A 341 12.90 0.02 10.41
CA GLU A 341 13.48 1.12 11.20
C GLU A 341 13.79 0.67 12.63
N ASN A 342 14.83 1.17 13.26
CA ASN A 342 15.12 0.76 14.64
C ASN A 342 13.97 1.17 15.56
N TYR A 343 13.61 0.29 16.49
CA TYR A 343 12.58 0.58 17.48
C TYR A 343 13.21 1.34 18.63
N SER A 344 12.85 2.62 18.78
CA SER A 344 13.16 3.38 20.00
C SER A 344 12.22 2.97 21.13
N PHE A 345 12.77 2.66 22.29
CA PHE A 345 11.97 2.24 23.44
C PHE A 345 11.08 3.38 23.95
N LEU A 346 9.89 3.01 24.42
CA LEU A 346 8.93 3.91 25.03
C LEU A 346 8.77 3.49 26.50
N ILE A 347 8.91 4.45 27.40
CA ILE A 347 8.74 4.26 28.84
C ILE A 347 7.69 5.28 29.31
N GLN A 348 6.69 4.82 30.07
CA GLN A 348 5.71 5.67 30.76
C GLN A 348 6.40 6.51 31.84
N ASP A 349 5.92 7.74 32.07
CA ASP A 349 6.48 8.67 33.06
C ASP A 349 8.01 8.87 32.98
N ALA A 350 8.58 8.70 31.78
CA ALA A 350 9.99 8.91 31.54
C ALA A 350 10.39 10.37 31.82
N ILE A 351 11.46 10.57 32.58
CA ILE A 351 12.02 11.89 32.85
C ILE A 351 12.40 12.60 31.54
N GLN A 352 12.39 13.94 31.53
CA GLN A 352 12.71 14.74 30.34
C GLN A 352 14.07 14.38 29.70
N GLY A 353 15.04 13.95 30.51
CA GLY A 353 16.36 13.49 30.05
C GLY A 353 16.33 12.23 29.18
N PHE A 354 15.33 11.36 29.35
CA PHE A 354 15.19 10.11 28.59
C PHE A 354 14.91 10.36 27.10
N HIS A 355 14.30 11.49 26.76
CA HIS A 355 14.10 11.89 25.36
C HIS A 355 15.41 12.05 24.56
N TRP A 356 16.54 12.27 25.25
CA TRP A 356 17.87 12.36 24.65
C TRP A 356 18.62 11.02 24.62
N ASN A 357 18.13 10.01 25.35
CA ASN A 357 18.70 8.68 25.38
C ASN A 357 17.80 7.71 24.61
N ASN A 358 18.04 7.60 23.30
CA ASN A 358 17.27 6.72 22.43
C ASN A 358 17.98 5.37 22.31
N ASP A 359 17.95 4.55 23.36
CA ASP A 359 18.27 3.14 23.18
C ASP A 359 17.30 2.54 22.16
N GLN A 360 17.82 1.75 21.23
CA GLN A 360 17.03 1.18 20.16
C GLN A 360 17.28 -0.32 20.01
N ALA A 361 16.33 -1.01 19.37
CA ALA A 361 16.50 -2.37 18.90
C ALA A 361 16.39 -2.43 17.38
N THR A 362 17.21 -3.27 16.77
CA THR A 362 17.06 -3.65 15.37
C THR A 362 16.00 -4.75 15.26
N LEU A 363 15.05 -4.58 14.33
CA LEU A 363 14.07 -5.60 13.98
C LEU A 363 14.24 -5.96 12.50
N HIS A 364 14.51 -7.24 12.26
CA HIS A 364 14.62 -7.80 10.91
C HIS A 364 13.54 -8.87 10.70
N PRO A 365 12.39 -8.51 10.09
CA PRO A 365 11.35 -9.48 9.72
C PRO A 365 11.71 -10.30 8.49
N PHE A 366 11.60 -11.62 8.62
CA PHE A 366 11.52 -12.56 7.51
C PHE A 366 10.08 -13.05 7.32
N VAL A 367 9.60 -13.00 6.07
CA VAL A 367 8.33 -13.62 5.66
C VAL A 367 8.64 -14.76 4.72
N ASN A 368 8.30 -15.99 5.13
CA ASN A 368 8.69 -17.20 4.44
C ASN A 368 7.46 -17.90 3.89
N TYR A 369 7.44 -18.16 2.58
CA TYR A 369 6.42 -18.91 1.88
C TYR A 369 6.96 -20.29 1.51
N PHE A 370 6.19 -21.34 1.79
CA PHE A 370 6.60 -22.71 1.51
C PHE A 370 5.38 -23.60 1.28
N ARG A 371 5.63 -24.78 0.72
CA ARG A 371 4.61 -25.80 0.49
C ARG A 371 4.91 -27.06 1.31
N ARG A 372 3.94 -27.52 2.11
CA ARG A 372 4.09 -28.70 2.98
C ARG A 372 3.92 -30.03 2.24
N THR A 373 3.00 -30.14 1.30
CA THR A 373 2.83 -31.32 0.43
C THR A 373 2.53 -30.86 -0.99
N GLU A 374 2.76 -31.68 -2.01
CA GLU A 374 2.62 -31.24 -3.42
C GLU A 374 1.23 -30.67 -3.73
N GLU A 375 0.21 -31.23 -3.09
CA GLU A 375 -1.21 -30.88 -3.19
C GLU A 375 -1.65 -29.75 -2.25
N ALA A 376 -0.83 -29.37 -1.27
CA ALA A 376 -1.18 -28.32 -0.31
C ALA A 376 -1.08 -26.92 -0.92
N GLU A 377 -1.97 -26.03 -0.47
CA GLU A 377 -1.85 -24.59 -0.72
C GLU A 377 -0.54 -24.05 -0.11
N ILE A 378 -0.08 -22.90 -0.62
CA ILE A 378 1.14 -22.24 -0.12
C ILE A 378 0.87 -21.69 1.28
N GLU A 379 1.60 -22.20 2.26
CA GLU A 379 1.62 -21.70 3.62
C GLU A 379 2.64 -20.57 3.74
N PHE A 380 2.50 -19.74 4.79
CA PHE A 380 3.53 -18.79 5.16
C PHE A 380 3.75 -18.75 6.66
N CYS A 381 4.99 -18.47 7.07
CA CYS A 381 5.35 -18.16 8.44
C CYS A 381 6.21 -16.90 8.51
N THR A 382 6.21 -16.25 9.66
CA THR A 382 6.97 -15.02 9.89
C THR A 382 7.91 -15.20 11.06
N LEU A 383 9.17 -14.86 10.86
CA LEU A 383 10.19 -14.82 11.91
C LEU A 383 10.70 -13.40 12.04
N ILE A 384 10.63 -12.81 13.23
CA ILE A 384 11.25 -11.50 13.50
C ILE A 384 12.52 -11.72 14.31
N VAL A 385 13.65 -11.32 13.75
CA VAL A 385 14.93 -11.29 14.46
C VAL A 385 15.06 -9.95 15.18
N ILE A 386 15.32 -10.02 16.49
CA ILE A 386 15.56 -8.85 17.35
C ILE A 386 17.03 -8.85 17.74
N SER A 387 17.68 -7.70 17.66
CA SER A 387 19.09 -7.54 18.00
C SER A 387 19.37 -6.20 18.69
N ASP A 388 20.40 -6.21 19.53
CA ASP A 388 21.07 -5.04 20.13
C ASP A 388 22.16 -4.43 19.21
N GLU A 389 22.46 -5.05 18.06
CA GLU A 389 23.32 -4.44 17.04
C GLU A 389 22.52 -3.52 16.13
N LEU A 390 22.90 -2.23 16.09
CA LEU A 390 22.25 -1.20 15.28
C LEU A 390 22.83 -1.08 13.86
N LYS A 391 23.98 -1.70 13.60
CA LYS A 391 24.60 -1.71 12.27
C LYS A 391 23.84 -2.62 11.31
N HIS A 392 23.15 -2.02 10.35
CA HIS A 392 22.51 -2.75 9.27
C HIS A 392 23.53 -3.06 8.16
N ASN A 393 24.27 -4.15 8.32
CA ASN A 393 25.30 -4.58 7.37
C ASN A 393 25.12 -6.04 6.94
N THR A 394 25.88 -6.46 5.92
CA THR A 394 25.85 -7.84 5.41
C THR A 394 26.22 -8.90 6.44
N ALA A 395 27.09 -8.59 7.41
CA ALA A 395 27.45 -9.54 8.46
C ALA A 395 26.28 -9.83 9.40
N ALA A 396 25.52 -8.79 9.80
CA ALA A 396 24.30 -8.94 10.57
C ALA A 396 23.26 -9.76 9.80
N VAL A 397 23.05 -9.45 8.51
CA VAL A 397 22.13 -10.22 7.65
C VAL A 397 22.54 -11.70 7.60
N HIS A 398 23.81 -11.99 7.38
CA HIS A 398 24.29 -13.38 7.29
C HIS A 398 24.12 -14.13 8.63
N ALA A 399 24.32 -13.46 9.76
CA ALA A 399 24.07 -14.05 11.08
C ALA A 399 22.57 -14.32 11.31
N PHE A 400 21.70 -13.42 10.84
CA PHE A 400 20.26 -13.59 10.90
C PHE A 400 19.78 -14.73 10.00
N GLN A 401 20.39 -14.91 8.83
CA GLN A 401 20.11 -16.03 7.93
C GLN A 401 20.43 -17.38 8.58
N GLU A 402 21.57 -17.53 9.26
CA GLU A 402 21.87 -18.78 9.97
C GLU A 402 20.77 -19.14 10.98
N ARG A 403 20.25 -18.13 11.70
CA ARG A 403 19.16 -18.36 12.65
C ARG A 403 17.84 -18.69 11.96
N LEU A 404 17.55 -18.03 10.83
CA LEU A 404 16.39 -18.29 9.99
C LEU A 404 16.38 -19.72 9.47
N LEU A 405 17.50 -20.22 8.94
CA LEU A 405 17.57 -21.55 8.33
C LEU A 405 17.27 -22.65 9.36
N LYS A 406 17.84 -22.55 10.56
CA LYS A 406 17.52 -23.46 11.68
C LYS A 406 16.02 -23.42 12.03
N TYR A 407 15.44 -22.22 12.07
CA TYR A 407 14.01 -22.05 12.31
C TYR A 407 13.14 -22.68 11.21
N LEU A 408 13.54 -22.55 9.93
CA LEU A 408 12.79 -23.11 8.81
C LEU A 408 12.79 -24.65 8.84
N GLU A 409 13.92 -25.27 9.16
CA GLU A 409 13.99 -26.73 9.31
C GLU A 409 13.08 -27.23 10.44
N GLU A 410 13.09 -26.55 11.59
CA GLU A 410 12.20 -26.85 12.73
C GLU A 410 10.71 -26.66 12.36
N LYS A 411 10.36 -25.55 11.69
CA LYS A 411 8.97 -25.19 11.40
C LYS A 411 8.33 -26.02 10.30
N ILE A 412 9.09 -26.32 9.24
CA ILE A 412 8.62 -27.11 8.11
C ILE A 412 8.69 -28.62 8.45
N GLY A 413 9.56 -29.01 9.38
CA GLY A 413 9.75 -30.40 9.80
C GLY A 413 10.44 -31.26 8.74
N ARG A 414 11.22 -30.62 7.84
CA ARG A 414 11.99 -31.29 6.79
C ARG A 414 13.17 -30.41 6.37
N LYS A 415 14.14 -31.05 5.72
CA LYS A 415 15.29 -30.34 5.14
C LYS A 415 14.87 -29.47 3.95
N VAL A 416 15.24 -28.20 4.01
CA VAL A 416 15.09 -27.27 2.88
C VAL A 416 16.15 -27.61 1.83
N LYS A 417 15.78 -27.65 0.55
CA LYS A 417 16.71 -27.92 -0.56
C LYS A 417 17.16 -26.64 -1.24
N LYS A 418 16.22 -25.71 -1.42
CA LYS A 418 16.46 -24.45 -2.13
C LYS A 418 15.72 -23.29 -1.46
N ILE A 419 16.36 -22.12 -1.43
CA ILE A 419 15.78 -20.88 -0.93
C ILE A 419 15.90 -19.76 -1.96
N PHE A 420 14.81 -19.01 -2.14
CA PHE A 420 14.75 -17.82 -2.97
C PHE A 420 14.64 -16.59 -2.06
N TYR A 421 15.75 -15.89 -1.86
CA TYR A 421 15.78 -14.66 -1.10
C TYR A 421 15.29 -13.49 -1.95
N TRP A 422 14.45 -12.65 -1.36
CA TRP A 422 13.97 -11.40 -1.94
C TRP A 422 14.15 -10.27 -0.93
N SER A 423 14.89 -9.24 -1.32
CA SER A 423 15.15 -8.08 -0.47
C SER A 423 15.17 -6.79 -1.27
N ASP A 424 15.25 -5.66 -0.59
CA ASP A 424 15.55 -4.40 -1.23
C ASP A 424 16.99 -4.36 -1.79
N GLY A 425 17.30 -3.32 -2.56
CA GLY A 425 18.60 -3.12 -3.17
C GLY A 425 19.62 -2.38 -2.29
N ALA A 426 19.46 -2.34 -0.95
CA ALA A 426 20.33 -1.56 -0.09
C ALA A 426 21.79 -2.04 -0.15
N ALA A 427 22.69 -1.16 -0.58
CA ALA A 427 24.09 -1.49 -0.83
C ALA A 427 24.86 -1.89 0.44
N ALA A 428 24.54 -1.30 1.59
CA ALA A 428 25.21 -1.66 2.85
C ALA A 428 24.81 -3.05 3.37
N GLN A 429 23.62 -3.53 2.99
CA GLN A 429 22.96 -4.67 3.60
C GLN A 429 22.99 -5.89 2.66
N TYR A 430 22.32 -5.80 1.51
CA TYR A 430 22.06 -6.95 0.64
C TYR A 430 22.76 -6.83 -0.73
N LYS A 431 22.80 -5.64 -1.34
CA LYS A 431 23.24 -5.49 -2.73
C LYS A 431 24.70 -5.07 -2.83
N ASN A 432 25.60 -5.96 -2.41
CA ASN A 432 27.05 -5.73 -2.48
C ASN A 432 27.84 -7.02 -2.72
N ARG A 433 29.15 -6.84 -2.98
CA ARG A 433 30.10 -7.93 -3.25
C ARG A 433 30.17 -9.00 -2.16
N LYS A 434 30.02 -8.60 -0.88
CA LYS A 434 30.12 -9.52 0.26
C LYS A 434 28.92 -10.46 0.27
N ASN A 435 27.72 -9.92 0.01
CA ASN A 435 26.53 -10.74 -0.07
C ASN A 435 26.56 -11.68 -1.28
N VAL A 436 27.08 -11.23 -2.43
CA VAL A 436 27.29 -12.12 -3.60
C VAL A 436 28.17 -13.31 -3.22
N SER A 437 29.28 -13.08 -2.51
CA SER A 437 30.15 -14.15 -2.04
C SER A 437 29.43 -15.10 -1.07
N ASN A 438 28.61 -14.57 -0.14
CA ASN A 438 27.80 -15.40 0.75
C ASN A 438 26.80 -16.27 -0.03
N VAL A 439 26.13 -15.73 -1.05
CA VAL A 439 25.19 -16.48 -1.90
C VAL A 439 25.88 -17.61 -2.65
N ALA A 440 27.07 -17.35 -3.21
CA ALA A 440 27.85 -18.36 -3.91
C ALA A 440 28.30 -19.52 -3.01
N ASN A 441 28.58 -19.24 -1.74
CA ASN A 441 29.03 -20.22 -0.76
C ASN A 441 27.87 -20.81 0.08
N HIS A 442 26.63 -20.40 -0.18
CA HIS A 442 25.47 -20.77 0.65
C HIS A 442 25.23 -22.29 0.67
N GLN A 443 25.47 -22.97 -0.45
CA GLN A 443 25.36 -24.43 -0.53
C GLN A 443 26.44 -25.13 0.29
N GLY A 444 27.67 -24.61 0.31
CA GLY A 444 28.75 -25.16 1.15
C GLY A 444 28.49 -24.93 2.64
N ASP A 445 28.02 -23.74 3.01
CA ASP A 445 27.81 -23.36 4.42
C ASP A 445 26.58 -24.02 5.04
N PHE A 446 25.48 -24.13 4.29
CA PHE A 446 24.18 -24.52 4.82
C PHE A 446 23.59 -25.78 4.17
N LEU A 447 24.25 -26.35 3.15
CA LEU A 447 23.73 -27.49 2.36
C LEU A 447 22.38 -27.18 1.68
N ILE A 448 22.13 -25.89 1.41
CA ILE A 448 20.92 -25.36 0.78
C ILE A 448 21.34 -24.51 -0.41
N VAL A 449 20.75 -24.74 -1.59
CA VAL A 449 20.97 -23.89 -2.76
C VAL A 449 20.23 -22.57 -2.56
N ALA A 450 20.89 -21.42 -2.77
CA ALA A 450 20.25 -20.12 -2.62
C ALA A 450 20.29 -19.31 -3.92
N GLU A 451 19.20 -18.63 -4.24
CA GLU A 451 19.16 -17.56 -5.23
C GLU A 451 18.75 -16.26 -4.54
N TRP A 452 19.27 -15.13 -5.01
CA TRP A 452 18.92 -13.83 -4.45
C TRP A 452 18.36 -12.89 -5.51
N HIS A 453 17.16 -12.40 -5.27
CA HIS A 453 16.44 -11.46 -6.10
C HIS A 453 16.26 -10.13 -5.38
N PHE A 454 16.29 -9.03 -6.14
CA PHE A 454 16.19 -7.68 -5.59
C PHE A 454 14.97 -6.95 -6.11
N PHE A 455 14.25 -6.30 -5.20
CA PHE A 455 13.26 -5.31 -5.58
C PHE A 455 13.95 -4.08 -6.20
N PRO A 456 13.35 -3.48 -7.23
CA PRO A 456 13.82 -2.21 -7.74
C PRO A 456 13.61 -1.10 -6.70
N THR A 457 14.44 -0.06 -6.78
CA THR A 457 14.46 1.08 -5.85
C THR A 457 13.04 1.62 -5.59
N SER A 458 12.68 1.77 -4.32
CA SER A 458 11.36 2.25 -3.87
C SER A 458 10.15 1.34 -4.18
N HIS A 459 10.36 0.11 -4.66
CA HIS A 459 9.30 -0.90 -4.86
C HIS A 459 9.46 -2.14 -3.97
N GLY A 460 10.32 -2.09 -2.95
CA GLY A 460 10.59 -3.20 -2.03
C GLY A 460 9.66 -3.33 -0.82
N LYS A 461 8.56 -2.56 -0.76
CA LYS A 461 7.61 -2.64 0.35
C LYS A 461 6.85 -3.96 0.32
N THR A 462 6.89 -4.71 1.41
CA THR A 462 6.32 -6.06 1.47
C THR A 462 5.57 -6.30 2.80
N LEU A 463 5.15 -7.54 3.05
CA LEU A 463 4.61 -7.92 4.35
C LEU A 463 5.64 -7.75 5.49
N CYS A 464 6.95 -7.68 5.20
CA CYS A 464 7.98 -7.39 6.19
C CYS A 464 7.68 -6.10 6.97
N ASP A 465 7.31 -5.02 6.26
CA ASP A 465 6.93 -3.74 6.86
C ASP A 465 5.75 -3.87 7.83
N ALA A 466 4.70 -4.58 7.40
CA ALA A 466 3.49 -4.78 8.18
C ALA A 466 3.76 -5.61 9.44
N THR A 467 4.56 -6.67 9.30
CA THR A 467 4.93 -7.59 10.38
C THR A 467 5.77 -6.87 11.44
N ALA A 468 6.79 -6.11 11.03
CA ALA A 468 7.58 -5.32 11.98
C ALA A 468 6.77 -4.17 12.60
N GLY A 469 5.93 -3.49 11.82
CA GLY A 469 5.04 -2.45 12.32
C GLY A 469 4.06 -2.97 13.38
N ALA A 470 3.52 -4.18 13.20
CA ALA A 470 2.65 -4.84 14.17
C ALA A 470 3.40 -5.21 15.47
N ALA A 471 4.61 -5.76 15.37
CA ALA A 471 5.43 -6.08 16.55
C ALA A 471 5.79 -4.83 17.36
N LYS A 472 6.27 -3.78 16.70
CA LYS A 472 6.60 -2.50 17.34
C LYS A 472 5.38 -1.85 18.00
N ARG A 473 4.22 -1.91 17.35
CA ARG A 473 2.97 -1.42 17.95
C ARG A 473 2.61 -2.19 19.20
N SER A 474 2.67 -3.53 19.17
CA SER A 474 2.38 -4.35 20.34
C SER A 474 3.28 -3.96 21.51
N ALA A 475 4.58 -3.78 21.27
CA ALA A 475 5.52 -3.33 22.29
C ALA A 475 5.20 -1.91 22.80
N ALA A 476 4.88 -0.97 21.90
CA ALA A 476 4.55 0.40 22.25
C ALA A 476 3.23 0.53 23.05
N GLU A 477 2.23 -0.30 22.73
CA GLU A 477 0.97 -0.35 23.46
C GLU A 477 1.17 -0.93 24.86
N GLU A 478 1.97 -1.98 24.99
CA GLU A 478 2.32 -2.56 26.29
C GLU A 478 3.11 -1.59 27.17
N SER A 479 4.14 -0.96 26.62
CA SER A 479 4.93 0.07 27.31
C SER A 479 4.05 1.19 27.86
N LYS A 480 2.91 1.49 27.24
CA LYS A 480 1.95 2.48 27.73
C LYS A 480 1.00 1.93 28.80
N ARG A 481 0.79 0.63 28.86
CA ARG A 481 -0.06 -0.02 29.87
C ARG A 481 0.70 -0.29 31.18
N ARG A 482 2.01 -0.53 31.09
CA ARG A 482 2.89 -0.73 32.23
C ARG A 482 3.25 0.62 32.86
N VAL A 483 2.50 0.99 33.90
CA VAL A 483 2.74 2.22 34.67
C VAL A 483 3.80 1.98 35.76
N ASP A 484 3.81 0.80 36.41
CA ASP A 484 4.70 0.52 37.56
C ASP A 484 5.45 -0.84 37.52
N GLU A 485 5.30 -1.63 36.45
CA GLU A 485 5.91 -2.96 36.32
C GLU A 485 6.88 -3.04 35.12
N GLU A 486 8.03 -3.68 35.32
CA GLU A 486 9.14 -3.91 34.37
C GLU A 486 8.96 -3.30 32.96
N PRO A 487 9.49 -2.09 32.69
CA PRO A 487 9.36 -1.46 31.39
C PRO A 487 10.14 -2.22 30.31
N ILE A 488 9.63 -2.18 29.08
CA ILE A 488 10.36 -2.68 27.90
C ILE A 488 11.41 -1.63 27.52
N ALA A 489 12.58 -1.72 28.12
CA ALA A 489 13.65 -0.71 28.00
C ALA A 489 14.87 -1.22 27.22
N ASN A 490 14.97 -2.51 26.92
CA ASN A 490 16.09 -3.07 26.17
C ASN A 490 15.66 -4.18 25.17
N PRO A 491 16.53 -4.53 24.20
CA PRO A 491 16.21 -5.51 23.16
C PRO A 491 15.85 -6.92 23.69
N VAL A 492 16.42 -7.32 24.82
CA VAL A 492 16.14 -8.63 25.44
C VAL A 492 14.76 -8.65 26.07
N GLN A 493 14.39 -7.59 26.80
CA GLN A 493 13.05 -7.41 27.35
C GLN A 493 11.99 -7.35 26.24
N LEU A 494 12.30 -6.65 25.15
CA LEU A 494 11.44 -6.61 23.97
C LEU A 494 11.19 -8.00 23.39
N TYR A 495 12.25 -8.79 23.23
CA TYR A 495 12.13 -10.18 22.78
C TYR A 495 11.31 -11.04 23.74
N ASN A 496 11.57 -10.96 25.05
CA ASN A 496 10.85 -11.74 26.06
C ASN A 496 9.35 -11.42 26.06
N TYR A 497 9.00 -10.14 25.96
CA TYR A 497 7.61 -9.71 25.83
C TYR A 497 6.96 -10.23 24.54
N LEU A 498 7.59 -9.99 23.39
CA LEU A 498 7.02 -10.35 22.09
C LEU A 498 6.85 -11.87 21.93
N LYS A 499 7.79 -12.65 22.46
CA LYS A 499 7.69 -14.12 22.51
C LYS A 499 6.48 -14.60 23.33
N GLY A 500 6.08 -13.84 24.36
CA GLY A 500 4.91 -14.16 25.18
C GLY A 500 3.57 -13.62 24.64
N SER A 501 3.57 -12.55 23.85
CA SER A 501 2.33 -11.82 23.51
C SER A 501 1.56 -12.38 22.31
N SER A 502 2.24 -12.95 21.30
CA SER A 502 1.59 -13.32 20.03
C SER A 502 1.97 -14.72 19.57
N LYS A 503 0.95 -15.55 19.28
CA LYS A 503 1.12 -16.86 18.63
C LYS A 503 1.22 -16.78 17.11
N SER A 504 0.94 -15.62 16.51
CA SER A 504 0.87 -15.47 15.04
C SER A 504 2.24 -15.23 14.40
N MET A 505 3.24 -14.79 15.18
CA MET A 505 4.58 -14.47 14.69
C MET A 505 5.59 -15.13 15.61
N ASP A 506 6.65 -15.70 15.02
CA ASP A 506 7.75 -16.27 15.79
C ASP A 506 8.86 -15.23 15.94
N TYR A 507 9.55 -15.26 17.08
CA TYR A 507 10.59 -14.28 17.41
C TYR A 507 11.88 -14.99 17.78
N THR A 508 13.01 -14.36 17.46
CA THR A 508 14.31 -14.83 17.94
C THR A 508 15.23 -13.66 18.27
N PHE A 509 16.13 -13.87 19.22
CA PHE A 509 17.10 -12.88 19.64
C PHE A 509 18.50 -13.27 19.17
N VAL A 510 19.19 -12.34 18.51
CA VAL A 510 20.58 -12.49 18.11
C VAL A 510 21.36 -11.33 18.71
N SER A 511 22.25 -11.65 19.66
CA SER A 511 23.06 -10.64 20.33
C SER A 511 24.16 -10.11 19.42
N LYS A 512 24.61 -8.89 19.70
CA LYS A 512 25.77 -8.26 19.08
C LYS A 512 27.01 -9.15 19.14
N PHE A 513 27.27 -9.76 20.29
CA PHE A 513 28.39 -10.71 20.46
C PHE A 513 28.32 -11.87 19.45
N LYS A 514 27.14 -12.44 19.21
CA LYS A 514 26.99 -13.51 18.21
C LYS A 514 27.27 -13.02 16.79
N ILE A 515 26.84 -11.80 16.45
CA ILE A 515 27.12 -11.19 15.15
C ILE A 515 28.62 -10.94 14.99
N GLU A 516 29.31 -10.50 16.04
CA GLU A 516 30.76 -10.30 16.03
C GLU A 516 31.52 -11.61 15.83
N CYS A 517 31.18 -12.68 16.57
CA CYS A 517 31.76 -14.01 16.37
C CYS A 517 31.49 -14.53 14.95
N HIS A 518 30.27 -14.32 14.42
CA HIS A 518 29.93 -14.69 13.05
C HIS A 518 30.77 -13.94 12.03
N ASN A 519 30.94 -12.64 12.23
CA ASN A 519 31.74 -11.79 11.35
C ASN A 519 33.22 -12.19 11.38
N GLN A 520 33.76 -12.61 12.53
CA GLN A 520 35.12 -13.16 12.64
C GLN A 520 35.26 -14.46 11.85
N LYS A 521 34.27 -15.38 11.94
CA LYS A 521 34.28 -16.66 11.21
C LYS A 521 34.35 -16.48 9.68
N TYR A 522 33.64 -15.49 9.15
CA TYR A 522 33.58 -15.23 7.70
C TYR A 522 34.41 -14.01 7.26
N HIS A 523 35.30 -13.52 8.13
CA HIS A 523 36.06 -12.29 7.91
C HIS A 523 36.84 -12.31 6.59
N ASP A 524 37.62 -13.36 6.38
CA ASP A 524 38.51 -13.48 5.21
C ASP A 524 37.71 -13.56 3.90
N ARG A 525 36.57 -14.27 3.92
CA ARG A 525 35.65 -14.30 2.77
C ARG A 525 35.12 -12.91 2.46
N MET A 526 34.68 -12.16 3.47
CA MET A 526 34.12 -10.82 3.27
C MET A 526 35.17 -9.78 2.85
N GLU A 527 36.41 -9.91 3.32
CA GLU A 527 37.51 -9.04 2.92
C GLU A 527 37.95 -9.28 1.48
N ASN A 528 38.07 -10.55 1.09
CA ASN A 528 38.57 -10.98 -0.22
C ASN A 528 37.47 -11.05 -1.30
N ALA A 529 36.24 -10.67 -0.96
CA ALA A 529 35.12 -10.67 -1.90
C ALA A 529 35.37 -9.73 -3.11
N THR A 530 35.26 -10.29 -4.31
CA THR A 530 35.52 -9.61 -5.59
C THR A 530 34.35 -8.71 -6.01
N LEU A 531 34.67 -7.56 -6.59
CA LEU A 531 33.66 -6.61 -7.08
C LEU A 531 32.96 -7.17 -8.33
N VAL A 532 31.63 -7.18 -8.32
CA VAL A 532 30.83 -7.52 -9.50
C VAL A 532 30.55 -6.23 -10.29
N PRO A 533 31.01 -6.11 -11.54
CA PRO A 533 30.74 -4.94 -12.38
C PRO A 533 29.24 -4.71 -12.56
N GLY A 534 28.78 -3.47 -12.41
CA GLY A 534 27.38 -3.14 -12.61
C GLY A 534 26.42 -3.72 -11.55
N ILE A 535 26.90 -4.14 -10.37
CA ILE A 535 26.05 -4.75 -9.33
C ILE A 535 24.77 -3.96 -9.03
N ARG A 536 24.79 -2.63 -9.13
CA ARG A 536 23.62 -1.77 -8.87
C ARG A 536 22.47 -1.99 -9.86
N SER A 537 22.73 -2.38 -11.11
CA SER A 537 21.71 -2.61 -12.13
C SER A 537 21.19 -4.05 -12.19
N ILE A 538 21.83 -4.96 -11.47
CA ILE A 538 21.45 -6.38 -11.38
C ILE A 538 20.27 -6.55 -10.44
N HIS A 539 19.33 -7.44 -10.73
CA HIS A 539 18.21 -7.73 -9.83
C HIS A 539 18.02 -9.24 -9.56
N ALA A 540 18.89 -10.10 -10.06
CA ALA A 540 19.00 -11.48 -9.61
C ALA A 540 20.45 -11.97 -9.63
N ILE A 541 20.82 -12.75 -8.61
CA ILE A 541 22.09 -13.45 -8.44
C ILE A 541 21.77 -14.92 -8.27
N ILE A 542 22.31 -15.75 -9.16
CA ILE A 542 22.12 -17.21 -9.15
C ILE A 542 23.51 -17.84 -9.10
N PRO A 543 23.87 -18.59 -8.05
CA PRO A 543 25.18 -19.21 -7.96
C PRO A 543 25.27 -20.41 -8.90
N VAL A 544 26.39 -20.52 -9.62
CA VAL A 544 26.74 -21.68 -10.45
C VAL A 544 27.81 -22.52 -9.76
N SER A 545 28.77 -21.85 -9.13
CA SER A 545 29.77 -22.45 -8.23
C SER A 545 30.14 -21.44 -7.14
N GLU A 546 31.05 -21.83 -6.23
CA GLU A 546 31.58 -20.95 -5.18
C GLU A 546 32.33 -19.73 -5.73
N THR A 547 32.78 -19.80 -6.98
CA THR A 547 33.57 -18.75 -7.67
C THR A 547 32.84 -18.13 -8.87
N LEU A 548 31.69 -18.66 -9.28
CA LEU A 548 31.01 -18.22 -10.48
C LEU A 548 29.52 -17.97 -10.21
N VAL A 549 29.06 -16.76 -10.52
CA VAL A 549 27.65 -16.37 -10.36
C VAL A 549 27.06 -15.88 -11.68
N GLN A 550 25.81 -16.26 -11.91
CA GLN A 550 24.97 -15.68 -12.93
C GLN A 550 24.29 -14.44 -12.38
N THR A 551 24.33 -13.36 -13.16
CA THR A 551 23.65 -12.12 -12.84
C THR A 551 22.65 -11.77 -13.94
N LYS A 552 21.48 -11.28 -13.54
CA LYS A 552 20.42 -10.87 -14.46
C LYS A 552 19.95 -9.45 -14.16
N GLU A 553 19.63 -8.69 -15.20
CA GLU A 553 19.09 -7.33 -15.06
C GLU A 553 17.67 -7.32 -14.47
N TYR A 554 16.89 -8.38 -14.69
CA TYR A 554 15.66 -8.70 -14.00
C TYR A 554 15.50 -10.22 -13.90
N SER A 555 14.72 -10.72 -12.93
CA SER A 555 14.75 -12.14 -12.53
C SER A 555 14.41 -13.13 -13.65
N LEU A 556 13.45 -12.78 -14.50
CA LEU A 556 13.01 -13.59 -15.65
C LEU A 556 13.73 -13.24 -16.97
N SER A 557 14.84 -12.50 -16.90
CA SER A 557 15.60 -12.11 -18.10
C SER A 557 16.20 -13.32 -18.80
N SER A 558 16.08 -13.36 -20.12
CA SER A 558 16.80 -14.28 -21.02
C SER A 558 18.29 -13.92 -21.09
N HIS A 559 18.61 -12.62 -20.98
CA HIS A 559 19.99 -12.13 -20.95
C HIS A 559 20.63 -12.46 -19.59
N VAL A 560 21.65 -13.31 -19.62
CA VAL A 560 22.42 -13.74 -18.45
C VAL A 560 23.87 -13.31 -18.59
N LYS A 561 24.43 -12.69 -17.56
CA LYS A 561 25.85 -12.33 -17.50
C LYS A 561 26.55 -13.21 -16.47
N MET A 562 27.58 -13.91 -16.90
CA MET A 562 28.47 -14.66 -16.01
C MET A 562 29.44 -13.68 -15.35
N SER A 563 29.63 -13.81 -14.03
CA SER A 563 30.58 -13.00 -13.27
C SER A 563 31.44 -13.92 -12.43
N ASP A 564 32.74 -13.89 -12.70
CA ASP A 564 33.76 -14.55 -11.89
C ASP A 564 33.99 -13.73 -10.62
N ILE A 565 33.81 -14.39 -9.48
CA ILE A 565 33.96 -13.82 -8.15
C ILE A 565 35.08 -14.49 -7.37
N THR A 566 36.00 -15.18 -8.06
CA THR A 566 37.19 -15.79 -7.47
C THR A 566 37.87 -14.78 -6.56
N PRO A 567 38.10 -15.11 -5.27
CA PRO A 567 38.76 -14.20 -4.34
C PRO A 567 40.14 -13.85 -4.87
N GLN A 568 40.39 -12.56 -5.13
CA GLN A 568 41.74 -12.12 -5.46
C GLN A 568 42.48 -11.85 -4.15
N PRO A 569 43.60 -12.56 -3.87
CA PRO A 569 44.41 -12.22 -2.71
C PRO A 569 44.85 -10.77 -2.87
N LYS A 570 44.67 -9.96 -1.82
CA LYS A 570 45.32 -8.64 -1.76
C LYS A 570 46.80 -8.88 -2.00
N ALA A 571 47.35 -8.37 -3.10
CA ALA A 571 48.79 -8.33 -3.29
C ALA A 571 49.40 -7.76 -2.01
N GLN A 572 50.28 -8.51 -1.35
CA GLN A 572 51.11 -7.99 -0.27
C GLN A 572 51.97 -6.89 -0.89
N GLY A 573 51.47 -5.66 -0.82
CA GLY A 573 52.21 -4.49 -1.24
C GLY A 573 53.40 -4.33 -0.31
N SER A 574 54.58 -4.60 -0.86
CA SER A 574 55.82 -3.93 -0.45
C SER A 574 55.53 -2.45 -0.22
N SER A 575 56.12 -1.91 0.85
CA SER A 575 56.06 -0.51 1.23
C SER A 575 56.54 0.40 0.09
N GLU A 576 55.62 0.91 -0.72
CA GLU A 576 55.83 2.12 -1.50
C GLU A 576 54.85 3.20 -1.05
N ALA A 577 55.43 4.28 -0.56
CA ALA A 577 54.73 5.45 -0.04
C ALA A 577 53.80 6.04 -1.09
N LYS A 578 52.51 6.15 -0.79
CA LYS A 578 51.54 6.90 -1.60
C LYS A 578 51.93 8.39 -1.60
N PRO A 579 52.07 9.05 -2.76
CA PRO A 579 52.23 10.50 -2.80
C PRO A 579 50.89 11.17 -2.43
N LYS A 580 50.97 12.16 -1.52
CA LYS A 580 49.84 13.00 -1.12
C LYS A 580 49.20 13.65 -2.35
N ARG A 581 47.93 13.33 -2.64
CA ARG A 581 47.13 14.07 -3.63
C ARG A 581 46.87 15.49 -3.11
N LYS A 582 47.61 16.47 -3.66
CA LYS A 582 47.27 17.90 -3.57
C LYS A 582 45.93 18.14 -4.29
N ARG A 583 44.98 18.73 -3.58
CA ARG A 583 43.74 19.28 -4.15
C ARG A 583 44.11 20.51 -4.97
N ALA A 584 44.04 20.42 -6.30
CA ALA A 584 44.15 21.58 -7.17
C ALA A 584 42.81 22.35 -7.14
N LYS A 585 42.79 23.50 -6.47
CA LYS A 585 41.78 24.54 -6.72
C LYS A 585 42.19 25.28 -8.00
N LYS A 586 41.27 25.38 -8.95
CA LYS A 586 41.42 26.15 -10.18
C LYS A 586 41.11 27.61 -9.85
N ASN A 587 42.09 28.49 -10.07
CA ASN A 587 41.96 29.94 -9.94
C ASN A 587 41.06 30.50 -11.05
N GLN A 588 40.20 31.45 -10.70
CA GLN A 588 39.80 32.56 -11.56
C GLN A 588 40.24 33.85 -10.87
N SER A 589 40.87 34.70 -11.66
CA SER A 589 41.53 35.96 -11.34
C SER A 589 40.58 37.15 -11.20
N GLY A 590 40.96 38.15 -10.41
CA GLY A 590 40.40 39.50 -10.47
C GLY A 590 40.48 40.30 -9.16
N GLU A 591 41.63 40.97 -8.94
CA GLU A 591 41.83 42.30 -8.31
C GLU A 591 41.12 42.62 -6.97
N SER A 592 41.83 42.59 -5.83
CA SER A 592 42.68 43.65 -5.22
C SER A 592 41.91 44.63 -4.31
N ASN A 593 42.06 44.48 -3.00
CA ASN A 593 42.65 45.49 -2.10
C ASN A 593 42.58 45.02 -0.64
N GLU A 594 43.77 44.93 -0.04
CA GLU A 594 44.09 44.87 1.40
C GLU A 594 43.73 46.21 2.11
N PRO A 595 43.70 46.33 3.47
CA PRO A 595 44.71 45.77 4.39
C PRO A 595 44.26 45.30 5.81
N GLU A 596 45.21 44.60 6.47
CA GLU A 596 45.58 44.61 7.91
C GLU A 596 44.50 44.32 8.99
N SER A 597 44.76 43.76 10.18
CA SER A 597 45.78 42.93 10.82
C SER A 597 45.22 42.54 12.20
N GLU A 598 45.80 41.51 12.83
CA GLU A 598 45.80 41.20 14.28
C GLU A 598 44.79 40.19 14.89
N ALA A 599 45.38 39.03 15.23
CA ALA A 599 45.40 38.35 16.53
C ALA A 599 44.10 37.99 17.30
N GLU A 600 43.87 36.67 17.42
CA GLU A 600 43.13 36.03 18.53
C GLU A 600 43.75 36.36 19.90
N PRO A 601 42.95 36.27 20.99
CA PRO A 601 43.29 35.19 21.92
C PRO A 601 42.09 34.45 22.56
N LYS A 602 42.34 33.15 22.76
CA LYS A 602 41.66 32.20 23.66
C LYS A 602 41.46 32.78 25.07
N ARG A 603 40.34 32.44 25.75
CA ARG A 603 40.34 32.29 27.22
C ARG A 603 39.25 31.35 27.75
N LYS A 604 39.68 30.53 28.71
CA LYS A 604 38.95 29.50 29.49
C LYS A 604 38.24 30.13 30.69
N ARG A 605 37.17 29.44 31.13
CA ARG A 605 36.64 29.23 32.51
C ARG A 605 36.34 30.46 33.38
N ALA A 606 35.15 30.49 33.99
CA ALA A 606 34.96 30.06 35.39
C ALA A 606 33.51 30.28 35.89
N LYS A 607 33.11 29.38 36.81
CA LYS A 607 31.91 29.45 37.66
C LYS A 607 31.95 30.65 38.60
N LYS A 608 30.79 31.20 38.97
CA LYS A 608 30.57 31.76 40.32
C LYS A 608 29.09 31.69 40.70
N ASN A 609 28.82 30.96 41.78
CA ASN A 609 27.61 31.06 42.59
C ASN A 609 27.67 32.36 43.40
N GLN A 610 26.52 33.00 43.62
CA GLN A 610 26.22 33.68 44.89
C GLN A 610 24.72 33.89 45.04
N SER A 611 24.24 33.53 46.23
CA SER A 611 22.92 33.66 46.82
C SER A 611 22.77 35.00 47.54
N SER A 612 21.57 35.59 47.56
CA SER A 612 20.84 36.04 48.78
C SER A 612 19.64 36.95 48.47
N GLU A 613 18.46 36.47 48.87
CA GLU A 613 17.37 37.12 49.62
C GLU A 613 16.65 38.42 49.18
N SER A 614 15.30 38.25 49.18
CA SER A 614 14.19 39.12 49.62
C SER A 614 13.95 40.49 48.96
N ASN A 615 12.83 40.61 48.25
CA ASN A 615 11.68 41.44 48.65
C ASN A 615 10.51 41.30 47.64
N GLU A 616 9.35 40.85 48.14
CA GLU A 616 8.01 41.17 47.62
C GLU A 616 7.53 42.48 48.31
N PRO A 617 6.45 43.20 47.89
CA PRO A 617 5.29 42.70 47.13
C PRO A 617 4.67 43.65 46.07
N GLU A 618 3.52 43.19 45.53
CA GLU A 618 2.38 43.91 44.93
C GLU A 618 2.34 44.22 43.41
N SER A 619 1.49 43.45 42.70
CA SER A 619 0.21 43.89 42.10
C SER A 619 -0.05 43.51 40.62
N GLU A 620 -1.28 43.00 40.44
CA GLU A 620 -2.16 43.03 39.26
C GLU A 620 -2.10 41.99 38.10
N ALA A 621 -3.28 41.34 37.98
CA ALA A 621 -4.06 41.01 36.77
C ALA A 621 -3.85 39.66 36.03
N GLU A 622 -4.75 38.71 36.35
CA GLU A 622 -5.19 37.60 35.46
C GLU A 622 -5.91 38.14 34.20
N PRO A 623 -6.07 37.29 33.16
CA PRO A 623 -7.42 36.72 33.00
C PRO A 623 -7.49 35.22 32.62
N LYS A 624 -8.40 34.53 33.31
CA LYS A 624 -8.90 33.17 33.02
C LYS A 624 -9.75 33.13 31.74
N ARG A 625 -9.66 32.06 30.94
CA ARG A 625 -10.75 31.60 30.04
C ARG A 625 -11.06 30.09 30.15
N LYS A 626 -12.07 29.84 30.98
CA LYS A 626 -13.22 28.89 30.93
C LYS A 626 -13.17 27.65 30.00
N ARG A 627 -13.23 26.48 30.64
CA ARG A 627 -13.83 25.22 30.15
C ARG A 627 -15.36 25.31 30.18
N ALA A 628 -16.04 24.75 29.19
CA ALA A 628 -17.47 24.43 29.25
C ALA A 628 -17.69 22.93 28.98
N LYS A 629 -18.11 22.20 30.02
CA LYS A 629 -18.83 20.92 29.93
C LYS A 629 -20.31 21.24 29.79
N LYS A 630 -21.04 20.51 28.93
CA LYS A 630 -22.50 20.47 28.96
C LYS A 630 -22.95 19.00 28.96
N ASN A 631 -23.42 18.55 30.11
CA ASN A 631 -24.24 17.36 30.32
C ASN A 631 -25.69 17.83 30.49
N GLN A 632 -26.63 16.98 30.04
CA GLN A 632 -27.97 16.67 30.61
C GLN A 632 -28.88 16.22 29.45
N SER A 633 -29.15 14.92 29.29
CA SER A 633 -30.14 14.09 30.00
C SER A 633 -31.58 14.34 29.55
N ARG A 634 -32.09 13.41 28.74
CA ARG A 634 -33.38 12.73 28.94
C ARG A 634 -33.37 11.41 28.18
#